data_AF-A0A661N4H2-F1
#
_entry.id   AF-A0A661N4H2-F1
#
_cell.length_a   1.000
_cell.length_b   1.000
_cell.length_c   1.000
_cell.angle_alpha   90.00
_cell.angle_beta   90.00
_cell.angle_gamma   90.00
#
_symmetry.space_group_name_H-M   'P 1'
#
loop_
_entity.id
_entity.type
_entity.pdbx_description
1 polymer ?
#
loop_
_entity_poly.entity_id
_entity_poly.type
_entity_poly.pdbx_seq_one_letter_code
_entity_poly.pdbx_strand_id
1 'polypeptide(L)'
;MKVLHIALVIAAMAALLTSGCGDFATRGAVDEDSTDSSVIDGDGDVIDPGASDSAAPTADAGPPPPAEQGLLARDASEDRFSSASGMAECFTGECGASSCDSVRSCCVGAGTCCAPLAASVLPSLDSSSCGDGPAGDCFAGVTLFGSPTPSISGDGISPGGDGDGDSGFLTDATVDLTQHRVSVTAKFTSDSTCDAGCFETAGVGVTTQSAVTGELRTLASLQYAASRKRLMLMVRDVVVWFDDDPPLATDYVLDLQPTGEVSVRAGLGGSALFTAHYRPDREAHLAVFGHSLNPAGGDSPTTIQIMDVAVELCDVPTGWRDRQQVLVDGAPVFGRSASLATGANRALAYEQGGEIFFALGTDVPHEFTSIALPGTSVSPATVASLVSGTATVSDPELVRHGEGWRLFFTLRDDGIASIARQDFSLDFQTEELPEIAVGSRTETFDDMNDVTIGVSEPTVFEHDSGAWVLIVRAQTPAGTWLEIHRSEAMAADTFNLFDVPLLRSLTGRGDGVTEGFSRDEVAHPALSIHNGAWHLHFSARRGTRTSIGLLVSDDLLGWRSPTGGAVLDAGAANWEALGVSQADVTGAGDTLEMVYSGLDGVRSTLGWATRSGTDSGSF
;
A
#
# COMPACT_ATOMS: atom_id res chain seq x y z
N MET A 1 -24.58 6.21 -51.23
CA MET A 1 -23.77 5.71 -52.37
C MET A 1 -22.62 6.70 -52.58
N LYS A 2 -21.39 6.25 -52.30
CA LYS A 2 -20.06 6.75 -52.72
C LYS A 2 -19.71 8.24 -52.45
N VAL A 3 -18.97 8.52 -51.37
CA VAL A 3 -17.48 8.63 -51.29
C VAL A 3 -16.94 9.88 -52.00
N LEU A 4 -16.61 10.93 -51.22
CA LEU A 4 -15.52 11.87 -51.53
C LEU A 4 -15.23 12.78 -50.31
N HIS A 5 -13.94 13.10 -50.10
CA HIS A 5 -13.33 14.07 -49.15
C HIS A 5 -12.66 13.48 -47.89
N ILE A 6 -11.56 12.76 -48.12
CA ILE A 6 -10.40 12.70 -47.21
C ILE A 6 -9.18 13.08 -48.07
N ALA A 7 -8.59 14.26 -47.84
CA ALA A 7 -7.19 14.63 -48.12
C ALA A 7 -7.00 16.17 -48.12
N LEU A 8 -6.85 16.76 -46.94
CA LEU A 8 -6.23 18.08 -46.64
C LEU A 8 -6.41 18.19 -45.12
N VAL A 9 -5.44 18.06 -44.24
CA VAL A 9 -4.33 18.98 -43.97
C VAL A 9 -3.32 18.21 -43.11
N ILE A 10 -2.25 17.68 -43.72
CA ILE A 10 -1.02 17.26 -43.03
C ILE A 10 0.07 18.17 -43.60
N ALA A 11 0.14 19.40 -43.08
CA ALA A 11 1.18 20.38 -43.39
C ALA A 11 1.11 21.56 -42.40
N ALA A 12 1.19 21.31 -41.09
CA ALA A 12 1.29 22.37 -40.08
C ALA A 12 1.88 21.88 -38.74
N MET A 13 2.95 21.07 -38.76
CA MET A 13 3.75 20.77 -37.55
C MET A 13 5.22 20.56 -37.89
N ALA A 14 5.85 21.61 -38.43
CA ALA A 14 7.30 21.66 -38.63
C ALA A 14 7.79 23.11 -38.65
N ALA A 15 7.58 23.84 -37.55
CA ALA A 15 8.26 25.11 -37.27
C ALA A 15 7.97 25.54 -35.83
N LEU A 16 8.82 25.16 -34.88
CA LEU A 16 9.07 25.83 -33.58
C LEU A 16 10.15 25.05 -32.81
N LEU A 17 11.36 25.05 -33.36
CA LEU A 17 12.59 24.76 -32.62
C LEU A 17 13.60 25.81 -33.07
N THR A 18 13.76 26.88 -32.29
CA THR A 18 14.95 27.74 -32.19
C THR A 18 14.68 28.90 -31.21
N SER A 19 15.70 29.23 -30.42
CA SER A 19 15.79 30.29 -29.38
C SER A 19 15.28 29.88 -27.98
N GLY A 20 16.07 29.91 -26.90
CA GLY A 20 17.41 30.46 -26.76
C GLY A 20 18.18 29.97 -25.53
N CYS A 21 19.50 30.09 -25.66
CA CYS A 21 20.49 30.07 -24.59
C CYS A 21 20.37 31.34 -23.73
N GLY A 22 20.50 31.20 -22.42
CA GLY A 22 20.66 32.30 -21.47
C GLY A 22 21.91 32.07 -20.64
N ASP A 23 22.84 33.01 -20.73
CA ASP A 23 24.22 32.98 -20.25
C ASP A 23 24.38 32.93 -18.72
N PHE A 24 25.45 32.22 -18.33
CA PHE A 24 26.11 32.30 -17.03
C PHE A 24 26.79 33.66 -16.85
N ALA A 25 26.44 34.39 -15.79
CA ALA A 25 27.19 35.55 -15.33
C ALA A 25 27.72 35.32 -13.91
N THR A 26 29.02 35.07 -13.87
CA THR A 26 29.96 35.13 -12.74
C THR A 26 29.92 36.46 -11.99
N ARG A 27 29.83 36.41 -10.65
CA ARG A 27 30.33 37.38 -9.65
C ARG A 27 30.39 36.62 -8.32
N GLY A 28 31.41 36.63 -7.49
CA GLY A 28 32.66 37.37 -7.41
C GLY A 28 33.13 37.16 -5.96
N ALA A 29 34.34 36.65 -5.77
CA ALA A 29 34.94 36.41 -4.47
C ALA A 29 35.16 37.73 -3.72
N VAL A 30 34.89 37.74 -2.41
CA VAL A 30 35.51 38.66 -1.44
C VAL A 30 35.74 37.85 -0.17
N ASP A 31 37.00 37.48 0.05
CA ASP A 31 37.56 37.28 1.38
C ASP A 31 37.60 38.65 2.07
N GLU A 32 37.16 38.73 3.33
CA GLU A 32 37.82 39.62 4.28
C GLU A 32 37.64 39.12 5.72
N ASP A 33 38.82 38.93 6.30
CA ASP A 33 39.17 38.52 7.64
C ASP A 33 38.97 39.71 8.60
N SER A 34 38.27 39.52 9.72
CA SER A 34 38.45 40.40 10.88
C SER A 34 38.04 39.70 12.18
N THR A 35 39.06 39.16 12.84
CA THR A 35 39.27 39.27 14.29
C THR A 35 38.84 40.64 14.83
N ASP A 36 38.09 40.71 15.92
CA ASP A 36 38.63 41.20 17.20
C ASP A 36 37.65 41.02 18.37
N SER A 37 38.30 40.75 19.49
CA SER A 37 37.90 40.47 20.85
C SER A 37 37.61 41.72 21.69
N SER A 38 36.72 41.60 22.67
CA SER A 38 36.80 42.29 23.98
C SER A 38 35.92 41.52 24.98
N VAL A 39 36.48 40.69 25.86
CA VAL A 39 37.07 41.01 27.18
C VAL A 39 36.00 41.53 28.16
N ILE A 40 35.74 40.75 29.22
CA ILE A 40 35.91 41.16 30.63
C ILE A 40 36.09 39.90 31.48
N ASP A 41 37.18 39.94 32.27
CA ASP A 41 37.70 38.98 33.21
C ASP A 41 36.80 38.73 34.44
N GLY A 42 37.04 37.61 35.11
CA GLY A 42 36.61 37.38 36.48
C GLY A 42 37.00 36.01 37.01
N ASP A 43 38.26 35.86 37.42
CA ASP A 43 38.75 34.86 38.39
C ASP A 43 37.73 34.67 39.54
N GLY A 44 37.54 33.53 40.18
CA GLY A 44 38.23 32.26 40.23
C GLY A 44 37.62 31.45 41.39
N ASP A 45 38.33 30.39 41.74
CA ASP A 45 38.19 29.53 42.92
C ASP A 45 37.34 28.24 42.88
N VAL A 46 38.02 27.27 43.46
CA VAL A 46 37.83 25.83 43.58
C VAL A 46 37.09 25.53 44.89
N ILE A 47 36.23 24.51 44.90
CA ILE A 47 36.08 23.41 45.90
C ILE A 47 34.64 22.86 45.88
N ASP A 48 34.58 21.55 45.59
CA ASP A 48 33.72 20.40 45.99
C ASP A 48 32.54 20.56 47.01
N PRO A 49 31.67 19.53 47.22
CA PRO A 49 30.24 19.61 46.99
C PRO A 49 29.44 19.56 48.32
N GLY A 50 28.20 20.03 48.31
CA GLY A 50 27.36 19.97 49.51
C GLY A 50 25.90 20.20 49.19
N ALA A 51 25.10 19.19 49.48
CA ALA A 51 23.65 19.17 49.33
C ALA A 51 22.98 20.35 50.05
N SER A 52 21.96 20.92 49.40
CA SER A 52 20.85 21.58 50.10
C SER A 52 19.58 21.48 49.28
N ASP A 53 18.59 20.80 49.88
CA ASP A 53 17.19 20.82 49.52
C ASP A 53 16.69 22.24 49.23
N SER A 54 16.03 22.41 48.09
CA SER A 54 15.07 23.49 47.87
C SER A 54 14.02 23.00 46.88
N ALA A 55 12.86 22.68 47.44
CA ALA A 55 11.68 22.23 46.73
C ALA A 55 11.23 23.27 45.69
N ALA A 56 11.16 22.84 44.43
CA ALA A 56 10.39 23.52 43.40
C ALA A 56 8.89 23.32 43.66
N PRO A 57 8.04 24.31 43.37
CA PRO A 57 6.59 24.18 43.55
C PRO A 57 6.06 23.08 42.62
N THR A 58 5.44 22.06 43.20
CA THR A 58 4.67 21.05 42.48
C THR A 58 3.56 21.74 41.71
N ALA A 59 3.66 21.76 40.38
CA ALA A 59 2.53 21.99 39.52
C ALA A 59 1.46 20.95 39.88
N ASP A 60 0.26 21.44 40.19
CA ASP A 60 -0.92 20.64 40.45
C ASP A 60 -1.17 19.79 39.21
N ALA A 61 -0.82 18.50 39.30
CA ALA A 61 -1.13 17.55 38.27
C ALA A 61 -2.65 17.41 38.27
N GLY A 62 -3.29 18.06 37.31
CA GLY A 62 -4.69 17.83 37.00
C GLY A 62 -4.96 16.32 36.90
N PRO A 63 -6.20 15.88 37.17
CA PRO A 63 -6.53 14.47 37.09
C PRO A 63 -6.06 13.91 35.74
N PRO A 64 -5.43 12.71 35.72
CA PRO A 64 -5.03 12.09 34.46
C PRO A 64 -6.27 12.02 33.55
N PRO A 65 -6.12 12.26 32.23
CA PRO A 65 -7.21 12.05 31.31
C PRO A 65 -7.75 10.63 31.52
N PRO A 66 -9.08 10.41 31.45
CA PRO A 66 -9.64 9.08 31.57
C PRO A 66 -8.91 8.16 30.59
N ALA A 67 -8.55 6.95 31.04
CA ALA A 67 -7.91 5.95 30.19
C ALA A 67 -8.72 5.82 28.90
N GLU A 68 -8.11 6.16 27.77
CA GLU A 68 -8.74 6.09 26.45
C GLU A 68 -8.94 4.62 26.09
N GLN A 69 -10.06 4.06 26.52
CA GLN A 69 -10.46 2.69 26.20
C GLN A 69 -11.05 2.62 24.79
N GLY A 70 -10.62 1.62 24.01
CA GLY A 70 -11.57 0.83 23.21
C GLY A 70 -11.81 1.13 21.72
N LEU A 71 -10.89 1.74 20.96
CA LEU A 71 -11.00 1.86 19.48
C LEU A 71 -9.74 1.42 18.72
N LEU A 72 -8.99 0.49 19.30
CA LEU A 72 -7.92 -0.15 18.56
C LEU A 72 -8.54 -0.94 17.40
N ALA A 73 -7.87 -0.95 16.25
CA ALA A 73 -8.26 -1.86 15.18
C ALA A 73 -8.21 -3.32 15.72
N ARG A 74 -9.22 -4.12 15.35
CA ARG A 74 -9.57 -5.46 15.89
C ARG A 74 -8.45 -6.23 16.62
N ASP A 75 -8.80 -6.86 17.75
CA ASP A 75 -7.92 -7.76 18.53
C ASP A 75 -6.60 -7.14 19.04
N ALA A 76 -6.63 -5.88 19.45
CA ALA A 76 -5.52 -5.28 20.17
C ALA A 76 -5.82 -5.21 21.67
N SER A 77 -4.92 -5.75 22.49
CA SER A 77 -5.03 -5.66 23.95
C SER A 77 -4.66 -4.25 24.42
N GLU A 78 -5.57 -3.57 25.13
CA GLU A 78 -5.34 -2.23 25.70
C GLU A 78 -4.07 -2.16 26.58
N ASP A 79 -3.71 -3.26 27.25
CA ASP A 79 -2.50 -3.36 28.07
C ASP A 79 -1.19 -3.05 27.30
N ARG A 80 -1.18 -3.25 25.96
CA ARG A 80 0.01 -3.01 25.11
C ARG A 80 0.22 -1.54 24.73
N PHE A 81 -0.80 -0.70 24.79
CA PHE A 81 -0.74 0.72 24.39
C PHE A 81 -0.61 1.67 25.59
N SER A 82 -0.47 1.13 26.80
CA SER A 82 -0.35 1.89 28.06
C SER A 82 0.88 2.81 28.17
N SER A 83 1.80 2.77 27.20
CA SER A 83 2.85 3.79 27.01
C SER A 83 2.75 4.42 25.61
N ALA A 84 1.75 5.28 25.38
CA ALA A 84 1.58 6.06 24.15
C ALA A 84 2.85 6.84 23.72
N SER A 85 3.78 7.12 24.65
CA SER A 85 5.07 7.76 24.34
C SER A 85 6.10 6.85 23.66
N GLY A 86 6.04 5.52 23.86
CA GLY A 86 7.01 4.58 23.29
C GLY A 86 6.73 4.15 21.86
N MET A 87 5.49 4.28 21.39
CA MET A 87 5.07 3.84 20.04
C MET A 87 4.93 5.01 19.06
N ALA A 88 4.97 6.26 19.53
CA ALA A 88 4.92 7.45 18.68
C ALA A 88 6.02 7.45 17.60
N GLU A 89 7.21 6.95 17.95
CA GLU A 89 8.37 6.81 17.04
C GLU A 89 8.06 5.90 15.84
N CYS A 90 7.25 4.86 16.05
CA CYS A 90 6.82 3.93 15.00
C CYS A 90 5.93 4.63 13.94
N PHE A 91 5.12 5.62 14.36
CA PHE A 91 4.27 6.38 13.44
C PHE A 91 5.03 7.52 12.74
N THR A 92 6.18 7.96 13.27
CA THR A 92 7.03 8.98 12.64
C THR A 92 8.04 8.42 11.62
N GLY A 93 7.99 7.12 11.33
CA GLY A 93 8.77 6.49 10.26
C GLY A 93 9.80 5.44 10.71
N GLU A 94 9.87 5.11 12.00
CA GLU A 94 10.85 4.14 12.53
C GLU A 94 10.30 2.71 12.63
N CYS A 95 9.46 2.29 11.69
CA CYS A 95 8.88 0.93 11.67
C CYS A 95 9.92 -0.22 11.59
N GLY A 96 11.20 0.07 11.36
CA GLY A 96 12.27 -0.93 11.35
C GLY A 96 12.90 -1.21 12.72
N ALA A 97 12.49 -0.49 13.78
CA ALA A 97 12.97 -0.74 15.13
C ALA A 97 12.22 -1.92 15.76
N SER A 98 12.91 -2.76 16.54
CA SER A 98 12.28 -3.92 17.21
C SER A 98 11.19 -3.55 18.22
N SER A 99 11.16 -2.29 18.68
CA SER A 99 10.06 -1.74 19.48
C SER A 99 8.75 -1.63 18.70
N CYS A 100 8.83 -1.59 17.37
CA CYS A 100 7.70 -1.44 16.46
C CYS A 100 7.20 -2.77 15.88
N ASP A 101 7.81 -3.91 16.20
CA ASP A 101 7.41 -5.23 15.67
C ASP A 101 5.94 -5.57 15.96
N SER A 102 5.39 -5.07 17.08
CA SER A 102 3.98 -5.29 17.45
C SER A 102 2.98 -4.29 16.85
N VAL A 103 3.46 -3.27 16.13
CA VAL A 103 2.64 -2.20 15.52
C VAL A 103 2.12 -2.72 14.19
N ARG A 104 0.84 -3.11 14.12
CA ARG A 104 0.28 -3.75 12.93
C ARG A 104 0.33 -2.84 11.72
N SER A 105 0.06 -1.56 11.94
CA SER A 105 0.18 -0.55 10.91
C SER A 105 1.59 -0.48 10.32
N CYS A 106 2.67 -0.87 11.01
CA CYS A 106 4.05 -0.76 10.52
C CYS A 106 4.44 -1.75 9.42
N CYS A 107 3.80 -2.91 9.33
CA CYS A 107 4.12 -3.84 8.25
C CYS A 107 3.51 -3.41 6.90
N VAL A 108 2.49 -2.53 6.91
CA VAL A 108 1.73 -2.16 5.70
C VAL A 108 2.65 -1.44 4.72
N GLY A 109 2.78 -1.97 3.50
CA GLY A 109 3.67 -1.43 2.47
C GLY A 109 5.16 -1.75 2.65
N ALA A 110 5.57 -2.37 3.76
CA ALA A 110 6.94 -2.81 3.99
C ALA A 110 7.25 -4.18 3.36
N GLY A 111 6.25 -4.87 2.82
CA GLY A 111 6.42 -6.23 2.28
C GLY A 111 6.54 -7.30 3.38
N THR A 112 6.15 -6.97 4.61
CA THR A 112 6.22 -7.86 5.77
C THR A 112 4.85 -8.24 6.32
N CYS A 113 3.76 -7.52 5.99
CA CYS A 113 2.40 -7.97 6.25
C CYS A 113 2.05 -9.14 5.30
N CYS A 114 2.61 -10.32 5.55
CA CYS A 114 2.42 -11.47 4.68
C CYS A 114 1.85 -12.65 5.46
N ALA A 115 1.10 -13.50 4.77
CA ALA A 115 0.62 -14.76 5.30
C ALA A 115 0.84 -15.87 4.27
N PRO A 116 1.14 -17.11 4.71
CA PRO A 116 1.22 -18.25 3.82
C PRO A 116 -0.06 -18.42 3.00
N LEU A 117 0.09 -18.72 1.71
CA LEU A 117 -1.06 -19.02 0.86
C LEU A 117 -1.77 -20.29 1.36
N ALA A 118 -3.11 -20.28 1.35
CA ALA A 118 -3.93 -21.42 1.78
C ALA A 118 -3.64 -22.71 0.99
N ALA A 119 -3.17 -22.59 -0.25
CA ALA A 119 -2.68 -23.68 -1.07
C ALA A 119 -1.32 -23.31 -1.68
N SER A 120 -0.39 -24.26 -1.72
CA SER A 120 0.90 -24.06 -2.38
C SER A 120 0.69 -23.82 -3.88
N VAL A 121 1.20 -22.71 -4.39
CA VAL A 121 1.15 -22.35 -5.81
C VAL A 121 2.27 -23.03 -6.59
N LEU A 122 3.42 -23.24 -5.94
CA LEU A 122 4.58 -23.89 -6.52
C LEU A 122 4.62 -25.38 -6.14
N PRO A 123 5.16 -26.25 -7.02
CA PRO A 123 5.40 -27.65 -6.68
C PRO A 123 6.46 -27.76 -5.58
N SER A 124 6.40 -28.83 -4.79
CA SER A 124 7.49 -29.18 -3.89
C SER A 124 8.74 -29.53 -4.71
N LEU A 125 9.87 -28.94 -4.37
CA LEU A 125 11.17 -29.18 -4.99
C LEU A 125 12.14 -29.93 -4.06
N ASP A 126 11.62 -30.60 -3.03
CA ASP A 126 12.41 -31.39 -2.10
C ASP A 126 12.92 -32.70 -2.75
N SER A 127 14.21 -32.71 -3.09
CA SER A 127 14.92 -33.85 -3.68
C SER A 127 15.21 -34.99 -2.71
N SER A 128 15.04 -34.82 -1.39
CA SER A 128 15.40 -35.85 -0.40
C SER A 128 14.57 -37.14 -0.50
N SER A 129 13.43 -37.06 -1.17
CA SER A 129 12.53 -38.20 -1.42
C SER A 129 12.76 -38.87 -2.77
N CYS A 130 13.69 -38.35 -3.58
CA CYS A 130 13.91 -38.80 -4.94
C CYS A 130 15.06 -39.80 -5.05
N GLY A 131 14.94 -40.71 -6.02
CA GLY A 131 16.05 -41.59 -6.41
C GLY A 131 16.97 -40.90 -7.42
N ASP A 132 18.19 -41.41 -7.55
CA ASP A 132 19.13 -40.96 -8.59
C ASP A 132 18.50 -41.11 -9.99
N GLY A 133 18.62 -40.09 -10.83
CA GLY A 133 18.02 -40.10 -12.17
C GLY A 133 17.75 -38.71 -12.75
N PRO A 134 17.01 -38.61 -13.88
CA PRO A 134 16.60 -37.33 -14.45
C PRO A 134 15.71 -36.53 -13.48
N ALA A 135 15.95 -35.22 -13.35
CA ALA A 135 15.18 -34.39 -12.41
C ALA A 135 13.67 -34.34 -12.74
N GLY A 136 13.30 -34.44 -14.03
CA GLY A 136 11.91 -34.42 -14.47
C GLY A 136 11.10 -35.67 -14.07
N ASP A 137 11.77 -36.76 -13.65
CA ASP A 137 11.08 -37.94 -13.12
C ASP A 137 10.70 -37.77 -11.64
N CYS A 138 11.37 -36.85 -10.94
CA CYS A 138 11.18 -36.56 -9.51
C CYS A 138 10.19 -35.42 -9.29
N PHE A 139 10.33 -34.32 -10.03
CA PHE A 139 9.50 -33.12 -9.83
C PHE A 139 8.35 -33.07 -10.82
N ALA A 140 7.12 -33.02 -10.32
CA ALA A 140 5.94 -32.75 -11.13
C ALA A 140 5.74 -31.23 -11.31
N GLY A 141 5.22 -30.81 -12.46
CA GLY A 141 4.94 -29.39 -12.73
C GLY A 141 6.19 -28.56 -12.99
N VAL A 142 7.23 -29.16 -13.57
CA VAL A 142 8.43 -28.47 -14.04
C VAL A 142 8.70 -28.77 -15.51
N THR A 143 9.24 -27.78 -16.21
CA THR A 143 9.71 -27.90 -17.58
C THR A 143 11.24 -27.89 -17.59
N LEU A 144 11.84 -28.98 -18.07
CA LEU A 144 13.29 -29.10 -18.23
C LEU A 144 13.78 -28.28 -19.45
N PHE A 145 14.98 -27.72 -19.34
CA PHE A 145 15.66 -27.05 -20.45
C PHE A 145 17.16 -27.34 -20.44
N GLY A 146 17.81 -27.02 -21.55
CA GLY A 146 19.26 -27.16 -21.72
C GLY A 146 19.73 -28.59 -21.95
N SER A 147 21.03 -28.72 -22.20
CA SER A 147 21.70 -30.00 -22.40
C SER A 147 23.13 -29.91 -21.86
N PRO A 148 23.66 -30.97 -21.22
CA PRO A 148 22.95 -32.17 -20.75
C PRO A 148 21.86 -31.83 -19.74
N THR A 149 20.77 -32.61 -19.72
CA THR A 149 19.58 -32.34 -18.90
C THR A 149 19.86 -32.47 -17.40
N PRO A 150 19.12 -31.77 -16.53
CA PRO A 150 19.31 -31.85 -15.08
C PRO A 150 19.06 -33.26 -14.54
N SER A 151 19.84 -33.64 -13.54
CA SER A 151 19.78 -34.94 -12.87
C SER A 151 19.90 -34.81 -11.36
N ILE A 152 19.36 -35.78 -10.62
CA ILE A 152 19.47 -35.90 -9.17
C ILE A 152 20.52 -36.96 -8.84
N SER A 153 21.39 -36.65 -7.88
CA SER A 153 22.32 -37.59 -7.27
C SER A 153 22.33 -37.41 -5.76
N GLY A 154 21.97 -38.46 -5.02
CA GLY A 154 21.63 -38.35 -3.61
C GLY A 154 20.50 -37.32 -3.41
N ASP A 155 20.70 -36.38 -2.49
CA ASP A 155 19.74 -35.30 -2.24
C ASP A 155 20.02 -34.05 -3.10
N GLY A 156 21.03 -34.08 -3.98
CA GLY A 156 21.48 -32.92 -4.75
C GLY A 156 20.95 -32.90 -6.18
N ILE A 157 20.48 -31.73 -6.62
CA ILE A 157 20.14 -31.44 -8.01
C ILE A 157 21.41 -30.96 -8.73
N SER A 158 21.82 -31.67 -9.77
CA SER A 158 22.81 -31.22 -10.74
C SER A 158 22.07 -30.57 -11.92
N PRO A 159 22.23 -29.25 -12.17
CA PRO A 159 21.49 -28.55 -13.23
C PRO A 159 21.77 -29.06 -14.65
N GLY A 160 22.94 -29.66 -14.88
CA GLY A 160 23.41 -30.07 -16.20
C GLY A 160 24.11 -28.91 -16.90
N GLY A 161 24.01 -28.84 -18.22
CA GLY A 161 24.53 -27.71 -18.99
C GLY A 161 26.02 -27.82 -19.28
N ASP A 162 26.49 -27.05 -20.25
CA ASP A 162 27.86 -27.09 -20.75
C ASP A 162 28.34 -25.70 -21.17
N GLY A 163 29.45 -25.62 -21.91
CA GLY A 163 30.01 -24.35 -22.37
C GLY A 163 29.14 -23.59 -23.40
N ASP A 164 28.10 -24.22 -23.95
CA ASP A 164 27.22 -23.63 -24.95
C ASP A 164 25.94 -23.04 -24.33
N GLY A 165 25.61 -23.35 -23.07
CA GLY A 165 24.48 -22.74 -22.36
C GLY A 165 24.10 -23.39 -21.04
N ASP A 166 23.18 -22.72 -20.32
CA ASP A 166 22.61 -23.20 -19.08
C ASP A 166 21.72 -24.43 -19.30
N SER A 167 21.60 -25.24 -18.26
CA SER A 167 20.57 -26.27 -18.14
C SER A 167 19.92 -26.22 -16.77
N GLY A 168 18.73 -26.79 -16.69
CA GLY A 168 17.96 -26.81 -15.47
C GLY A 168 16.49 -27.06 -15.71
N PHE A 169 15.66 -26.53 -14.82
CA PHE A 169 14.22 -26.57 -14.96
C PHE A 169 13.55 -25.31 -14.44
N LEU A 170 12.36 -25.04 -14.99
CA LEU A 170 11.45 -23.99 -14.57
C LEU A 170 10.19 -24.61 -13.96
N THR A 171 9.59 -23.99 -12.95
CA THR A 171 8.23 -24.36 -12.53
C THR A 171 7.23 -23.97 -13.61
N ASP A 172 6.26 -24.84 -13.90
CA ASP A 172 5.19 -24.53 -14.86
C ASP A 172 4.24 -23.47 -14.30
N ALA A 173 4.02 -23.52 -12.98
CA ALA A 173 3.29 -22.49 -12.24
C ALA A 173 4.12 -21.21 -12.10
N THR A 174 3.43 -20.08 -12.18
CA THR A 174 4.00 -18.74 -11.98
C THR A 174 3.62 -18.17 -10.62
N VAL A 175 4.47 -17.30 -10.09
CA VAL A 175 4.20 -16.48 -8.92
C VAL A 175 4.14 -15.01 -9.31
N ASP A 176 3.23 -14.28 -8.67
CA ASP A 176 3.10 -12.84 -8.82
C ASP A 176 3.97 -12.13 -7.79
N LEU A 177 5.19 -11.80 -8.15
CA LEU A 177 6.13 -11.12 -7.26
C LEU A 177 5.71 -9.70 -6.91
N THR A 178 4.69 -9.12 -7.54
CA THR A 178 4.19 -7.79 -7.15
C THR A 178 3.17 -7.84 -6.01
N GLN A 179 2.74 -9.04 -5.60
CA GLN A 179 1.83 -9.28 -4.47
C GLN A 179 2.34 -10.37 -3.52
N HIS A 180 3.21 -11.25 -3.98
CA HIS A 180 3.75 -12.35 -3.19
C HIS A 180 5.17 -12.08 -2.76
N ARG A 181 5.47 -12.49 -1.52
CA ARG A 181 6.83 -12.72 -1.07
C ARG A 181 7.21 -14.16 -1.38
N VAL A 182 8.41 -14.36 -1.90
CA VAL A 182 8.95 -15.69 -2.19
C VAL A 182 10.27 -15.86 -1.45
N SER A 183 10.31 -16.87 -0.58
CA SER A 183 11.51 -17.25 0.17
C SER A 183 11.96 -18.63 -0.28
N VAL A 184 13.17 -18.72 -0.85
CA VAL A 184 13.77 -19.98 -1.31
C VAL A 184 14.93 -20.34 -0.40
N THR A 185 14.82 -21.49 0.28
CA THR A 185 15.90 -22.02 1.10
C THR A 185 16.66 -23.09 0.31
N ALA A 186 17.93 -22.82 0.05
CA ALA A 186 18.79 -23.68 -0.73
C ALA A 186 20.12 -23.97 -0.02
N LYS A 187 20.67 -25.15 -0.30
CA LYS A 187 22.00 -25.57 0.15
C LYS A 187 22.83 -25.97 -1.06
N PHE A 188 24.07 -25.50 -1.11
CA PHE A 188 24.99 -25.80 -2.19
C PHE A 188 26.02 -26.82 -1.73
N THR A 189 26.38 -27.75 -2.59
CA THR A 189 27.48 -28.70 -2.33
C THR A 189 28.37 -28.77 -3.55
N SER A 190 29.67 -28.80 -3.30
CA SER A 190 30.69 -28.86 -4.35
C SER A 190 31.90 -29.61 -3.82
N ASP A 191 32.42 -30.54 -4.63
CA ASP A 191 33.68 -31.21 -4.34
C ASP A 191 34.81 -30.25 -4.71
N SER A 192 35.56 -29.80 -3.70
CA SER A 192 36.52 -28.68 -3.73
C SER A 192 37.73 -28.78 -4.69
N THR A 193 37.74 -29.71 -5.65
CA THR A 193 38.87 -30.01 -6.55
C THR A 193 38.79 -29.33 -7.91
N CYS A 194 37.85 -28.42 -8.15
CA CYS A 194 37.80 -27.64 -9.40
C CYS A 194 38.90 -26.57 -9.46
N ASP A 195 39.99 -26.87 -10.17
CA ASP A 195 41.04 -25.92 -10.52
C ASP A 195 40.58 -24.91 -11.60
N ALA A 196 41.44 -23.92 -11.90
CA ALA A 196 41.21 -22.88 -12.91
C ALA A 196 40.94 -23.47 -14.31
N GLY A 197 39.67 -23.66 -14.65
CA GLY A 197 39.22 -24.25 -15.91
C GLY A 197 37.80 -24.82 -15.87
N CYS A 198 37.26 -25.10 -14.68
CA CYS A 198 35.87 -25.48 -14.52
C CYS A 198 34.91 -24.29 -14.70
N PHE A 199 33.83 -24.48 -15.42
CA PHE A 199 32.72 -23.53 -15.51
C PHE A 199 31.55 -23.92 -14.63
N GLU A 200 31.80 -24.66 -13.54
CA GLU A 200 30.74 -25.20 -12.71
C GLU A 200 30.00 -24.13 -11.90
N THR A 201 28.70 -24.03 -12.14
CA THR A 201 27.76 -23.18 -11.43
C THR A 201 26.49 -23.95 -11.10
N ALA A 202 25.91 -23.66 -9.94
CA ALA A 202 24.56 -24.04 -9.61
C ALA A 202 23.85 -22.84 -8.99
N GLY A 203 22.59 -22.64 -9.32
CA GLY A 203 21.83 -21.48 -8.90
C GLY A 203 20.35 -21.75 -8.79
N VAL A 204 19.71 -20.89 -7.99
CA VAL A 204 18.26 -20.81 -7.88
C VAL A 204 17.82 -19.36 -7.95
N GLY A 205 16.71 -19.10 -8.62
CA GLY A 205 16.19 -17.75 -8.77
C GLY A 205 14.87 -17.72 -9.52
N VAL A 206 14.46 -16.53 -9.93
CA VAL A 206 13.21 -16.32 -10.65
C VAL A 206 13.44 -15.70 -12.01
N THR A 207 12.63 -16.06 -13.00
CA THR A 207 12.69 -15.55 -14.38
C THR A 207 11.29 -15.30 -14.94
N THR A 208 11.17 -14.44 -15.95
CA THR A 208 9.94 -14.30 -16.76
C THR A 208 9.99 -15.13 -18.05
N GLN A 209 11.07 -15.87 -18.27
CA GLN A 209 11.17 -16.77 -19.41
C GLN A 209 10.27 -17.99 -19.20
N SER A 210 9.36 -18.25 -20.13
CA SER A 210 8.57 -19.48 -20.19
C SER A 210 9.25 -20.60 -20.97
N ALA A 211 10.34 -20.29 -21.67
CA ALA A 211 11.23 -21.23 -22.33
C ALA A 211 12.66 -20.67 -22.38
N VAL A 212 13.65 -21.54 -22.24
CA VAL A 212 15.07 -21.18 -22.22
C VAL A 212 15.76 -21.80 -23.43
N THR A 213 16.41 -20.95 -24.22
CA THR A 213 17.27 -21.36 -25.34
C THR A 213 18.63 -20.69 -25.16
N GLY A 214 19.62 -21.43 -24.65
CA GLY A 214 20.92 -20.87 -24.25
C GLY A 214 20.92 -20.47 -22.78
N GLU A 215 21.37 -19.24 -22.49
CA GLU A 215 21.49 -18.71 -21.13
C GLU A 215 20.12 -18.35 -20.51
N LEU A 216 19.98 -18.63 -19.22
CA LEU A 216 18.86 -18.20 -18.39
C LEU A 216 19.10 -16.75 -17.92
N ARG A 217 18.12 -15.89 -18.14
CA ARG A 217 18.11 -14.52 -17.61
C ARG A 217 17.21 -14.42 -16.40
N THR A 218 17.75 -13.98 -15.28
CA THR A 218 17.03 -13.95 -14.00
C THR A 218 16.60 -12.54 -13.63
N LEU A 219 15.45 -12.42 -12.96
CA LEU A 219 15.09 -11.17 -12.29
C LEU A 219 15.99 -10.98 -11.07
N ALA A 220 16.11 -12.04 -10.26
CA ALA A 220 17.09 -12.19 -9.21
C ALA A 220 17.41 -13.68 -8.99
N SER A 221 18.65 -14.00 -8.61
CA SER A 221 19.08 -15.37 -8.33
C SER A 221 20.26 -15.42 -7.37
N LEU A 222 20.33 -16.50 -6.60
CA LEU A 222 21.49 -16.87 -5.80
C LEU A 222 22.25 -17.98 -6.55
N GLN A 223 23.54 -17.76 -6.81
CA GLN A 223 24.36 -18.68 -7.60
C GLN A 223 25.68 -18.98 -6.90
N TYR A 224 26.09 -20.23 -6.90
CA TYR A 224 27.41 -20.66 -6.45
C TYR A 224 28.28 -21.09 -7.64
N ALA A 225 29.47 -20.52 -7.73
CA ALA A 225 30.48 -20.87 -8.73
C ALA A 225 31.65 -21.60 -8.06
N ALA A 226 31.77 -22.90 -8.31
CA ALA A 226 32.75 -23.76 -7.64
C ALA A 226 34.19 -23.42 -8.01
N SER A 227 34.45 -23.06 -9.27
CA SER A 227 35.79 -22.71 -9.76
C SER A 227 36.39 -21.48 -9.09
N ARG A 228 35.54 -20.63 -8.51
CA ARG A 228 35.94 -19.43 -7.77
C ARG A 228 35.64 -19.54 -6.28
N LYS A 229 35.04 -20.66 -5.84
CA LYS A 229 34.48 -20.86 -4.50
C LYS A 229 33.66 -19.65 -4.06
N ARG A 230 32.74 -19.19 -4.92
CA ARG A 230 32.06 -17.91 -4.74
C ARG A 230 30.55 -18.06 -4.79
N LEU A 231 29.87 -17.57 -3.75
CA LEU A 231 28.41 -17.38 -3.77
C LEU A 231 28.09 -15.96 -4.23
N MET A 232 27.08 -15.79 -5.07
CA MET A 232 26.75 -14.52 -5.73
C MET A 232 25.24 -14.27 -5.68
N LEU A 233 24.85 -13.06 -5.29
CA LEU A 233 23.52 -12.54 -5.59
C LEU A 233 23.58 -11.82 -6.93
N MET A 234 22.73 -12.26 -7.85
CA MET A 234 22.57 -11.65 -9.16
C MET A 234 21.19 -11.01 -9.27
N VAL A 235 21.14 -9.81 -9.86
CA VAL A 235 19.90 -9.09 -10.18
C VAL A 235 20.01 -8.63 -11.64
N ARG A 236 19.05 -9.05 -12.47
CA ARG A 236 19.07 -8.80 -13.93
C ARG A 236 20.42 -9.17 -14.57
N ASP A 237 20.91 -10.35 -14.22
CA ASP A 237 22.17 -10.92 -14.71
C ASP A 237 23.45 -10.16 -14.30
N VAL A 238 23.35 -9.23 -13.34
CA VAL A 238 24.48 -8.49 -12.77
C VAL A 238 24.76 -8.99 -11.36
N VAL A 239 26.02 -9.33 -11.07
CA VAL A 239 26.46 -9.63 -9.71
C VAL A 239 26.41 -8.35 -8.88
N VAL A 240 25.51 -8.29 -7.91
CA VAL A 240 25.35 -7.14 -7.00
C VAL A 240 26.03 -7.39 -5.65
N TRP A 241 26.24 -8.66 -5.29
CA TRP A 241 26.96 -9.06 -4.09
C TRP A 241 27.59 -10.44 -4.28
N PHE A 242 28.68 -10.69 -3.57
CA PHE A 242 29.31 -12.01 -3.51
C PHE A 242 30.03 -12.24 -2.19
N ASP A 243 30.21 -13.52 -1.86
CA ASP A 243 31.03 -14.01 -0.75
C ASP A 243 32.03 -15.04 -1.28
N ASP A 244 33.30 -14.85 -0.92
CA ASP A 244 34.41 -15.73 -1.31
C ASP A 244 34.67 -16.75 -0.20
N ASP A 245 34.79 -18.02 -0.57
CA ASP A 245 34.90 -19.16 0.34
C ASP A 245 33.73 -19.29 1.36
N PRO A 246 32.47 -19.25 0.90
CA PRO A 246 31.29 -19.33 1.77
C PRO A 246 31.13 -20.74 2.39
N PRO A 247 30.58 -20.85 3.62
CA PRO A 247 30.32 -22.14 4.25
C PRO A 247 29.19 -22.91 3.54
N LEU A 248 29.53 -23.86 2.66
CA LEU A 248 28.57 -24.67 1.90
C LEU A 248 27.69 -25.62 2.75
N ALA A 249 28.07 -25.89 3.99
CA ALA A 249 27.24 -26.69 4.91
C ALA A 249 26.02 -25.92 5.44
N THR A 250 25.95 -24.61 5.20
CA THR A 250 24.92 -23.69 5.68
C THR A 250 23.78 -23.53 4.67
N ASP A 251 22.58 -23.34 5.20
CA ASP A 251 21.39 -23.04 4.42
C ASP A 251 21.41 -21.57 4.02
N TYR A 252 21.14 -21.27 2.76
CA TYR A 252 21.01 -19.90 2.28
C TYR A 252 19.57 -19.62 1.89
N VAL A 253 19.06 -18.47 2.32
CA VAL A 253 17.72 -18.02 1.97
C VAL A 253 17.83 -16.85 0.99
N LEU A 254 17.27 -17.03 -0.20
CA LEU A 254 16.97 -15.96 -1.14
C LEU A 254 15.55 -15.48 -0.88
N ASP A 255 15.40 -14.26 -0.39
CA ASP A 255 14.10 -13.68 -0.05
C ASP A 255 13.75 -12.55 -1.02
N LEU A 256 12.65 -12.71 -1.77
CA LEU A 256 12.15 -11.75 -2.74
C LEU A 256 10.86 -11.14 -2.22
N GLN A 257 10.87 -9.83 -1.97
CA GLN A 257 9.72 -9.09 -1.46
C GLN A 257 8.97 -8.37 -2.59
N PRO A 258 7.66 -8.14 -2.44
CA PRO A 258 6.87 -7.43 -3.45
C PRO A 258 7.14 -5.93 -3.53
N THR A 259 7.83 -5.38 -2.54
CA THR A 259 8.38 -4.02 -2.55
C THR A 259 9.49 -3.83 -3.59
N GLY A 260 10.01 -4.92 -4.16
CA GLY A 260 11.19 -4.90 -5.03
C GLY A 260 12.50 -5.04 -4.27
N GLU A 261 12.47 -5.37 -2.98
CA GLU A 261 13.65 -5.75 -2.22
C GLU A 261 13.98 -7.23 -2.39
N VAL A 262 15.25 -7.55 -2.58
CA VAL A 262 15.77 -8.92 -2.55
C VAL A 262 16.90 -9.01 -1.53
N SER A 263 16.89 -10.02 -0.67
CA SER A 263 17.94 -10.22 0.33
C SER A 263 18.47 -11.65 0.34
N VAL A 264 19.71 -11.78 0.80
CA VAL A 264 20.35 -13.09 1.05
C VAL A 264 20.64 -13.22 2.53
N ARG A 265 20.26 -14.34 3.12
CA ARG A 265 20.51 -14.69 4.53
C ARG A 265 21.24 -16.03 4.62
N ALA A 266 22.09 -16.16 5.63
CA ALA A 266 22.66 -17.45 6.03
C ALA A 266 21.92 -17.99 7.26
N GLY A 267 21.34 -19.18 7.13
CA GLY A 267 20.47 -19.82 8.10
C GLY A 267 19.06 -19.24 8.14
N LEU A 268 18.09 -20.05 8.60
CA LEU A 268 16.67 -19.69 8.64
C LEU A 268 16.32 -18.51 9.58
N GLY A 269 17.20 -18.19 10.53
CA GLY A 269 17.04 -17.08 11.48
C GLY A 269 18.17 -16.04 11.46
N GLY A 270 19.02 -16.05 10.43
CA GLY A 270 20.10 -15.08 10.30
C GLY A 270 19.62 -13.70 9.83
N SER A 271 20.36 -12.65 10.19
CA SER A 271 20.21 -11.33 9.58
C SER A 271 20.55 -11.37 8.08
N ALA A 272 20.02 -10.42 7.30
CA ALA A 272 20.43 -10.23 5.92
C ALA A 272 21.94 -10.01 5.84
N LEU A 273 22.62 -10.87 5.05
CA LEU A 273 24.01 -10.66 4.66
C LEU A 273 24.12 -9.49 3.69
N PHE A 274 23.14 -9.38 2.80
CA PHE A 274 23.06 -8.32 1.81
C PHE A 274 21.61 -8.13 1.34
N THR A 275 21.30 -6.89 0.96
CA THR A 275 20.01 -6.49 0.41
C THR A 275 20.24 -5.67 -0.85
N ALA A 276 19.44 -5.93 -1.89
CA ALA A 276 19.45 -5.20 -3.15
C ALA A 276 18.01 -4.91 -3.60
N HIS A 277 17.86 -4.16 -4.69
CA HIS A 277 16.57 -3.96 -5.34
C HIS A 277 16.49 -4.68 -6.67
N TYR A 278 15.37 -5.36 -6.90
CA TYR A 278 14.98 -5.94 -8.17
C TYR A 278 13.65 -5.33 -8.63
N ARG A 279 13.22 -5.68 -9.85
CA ARG A 279 11.91 -5.26 -10.36
C ARG A 279 10.96 -6.47 -10.30
N PRO A 280 9.95 -6.46 -9.42
CA PRO A 280 8.97 -7.54 -9.36
C PRO A 280 8.17 -7.63 -10.67
N ASP A 281 7.77 -8.86 -11.00
CA ASP A 281 6.97 -9.19 -12.18
C ASP A 281 5.80 -10.09 -11.77
N ARG A 282 4.73 -10.10 -12.57
CA ARG A 282 3.50 -10.84 -12.29
C ARG A 282 3.55 -12.30 -12.71
N GLU A 283 4.38 -12.60 -13.70
CA GLU A 283 4.48 -13.94 -14.30
C GLU A 283 5.91 -14.47 -14.16
N ALA A 284 6.33 -14.68 -12.90
CA ALA A 284 7.66 -15.20 -12.61
C ALA A 284 7.63 -16.72 -12.39
N HIS A 285 8.54 -17.44 -13.05
CA HIS A 285 8.82 -18.86 -12.83
C HIS A 285 9.99 -19.01 -11.86
N LEU A 286 9.90 -19.97 -10.93
CA LEU A 286 11.05 -20.39 -10.15
C LEU A 286 11.95 -21.27 -11.04
N ALA A 287 13.26 -21.04 -10.98
CA ALA A 287 14.25 -21.70 -11.82
C ALA A 287 15.37 -22.28 -10.95
N VAL A 288 15.73 -23.53 -11.21
CA VAL A 288 16.99 -24.14 -10.76
C VAL A 288 17.84 -24.36 -12.01
N PHE A 289 19.07 -23.84 -12.01
CA PHE A 289 19.87 -23.76 -13.23
C PHE A 289 21.38 -23.72 -12.97
N GLY A 290 22.17 -23.88 -14.03
CA GLY A 290 23.61 -23.67 -14.03
C GLY A 290 24.32 -24.51 -15.08
N HIS A 291 25.63 -24.67 -14.88
CA HIS A 291 26.52 -25.50 -15.68
C HIS A 291 27.22 -26.52 -14.77
N SER A 292 27.11 -27.81 -15.06
CA SER A 292 27.62 -28.86 -14.18
C SER A 292 28.38 -29.98 -14.88
N LEU A 293 28.51 -29.95 -16.21
CA LEU A 293 29.45 -30.83 -16.90
C LEU A 293 30.76 -30.11 -17.23
N ASN A 294 31.82 -30.56 -16.56
CA ASN A 294 33.20 -30.29 -16.96
C ASN A 294 33.60 -31.26 -18.10
N PRO A 295 34.00 -30.78 -19.29
CA PRO A 295 34.51 -31.63 -20.37
C PRO A 295 35.80 -32.41 -20.02
N ALA A 296 36.45 -32.12 -18.88
CA ALA A 296 37.82 -32.55 -18.58
C ALA A 296 38.02 -33.48 -17.36
N GLY A 297 37.01 -33.88 -16.58
CA GLY A 297 37.24 -34.70 -15.37
C GLY A 297 36.00 -35.43 -14.87
N GLY A 298 36.17 -36.68 -14.43
CA GLY A 298 35.10 -37.54 -13.90
C GLY A 298 34.72 -37.25 -12.44
N ASP A 299 34.61 -35.97 -12.07
CA ASP A 299 34.32 -35.52 -10.71
C ASP A 299 32.80 -35.33 -10.47
N SER A 300 32.40 -35.27 -9.20
CA SER A 300 31.00 -35.02 -8.80
C SER A 300 30.62 -33.57 -9.15
N PRO A 301 29.48 -33.34 -9.84
CA PRO A 301 29.06 -32.00 -10.20
C PRO A 301 28.75 -31.16 -8.96
N THR A 302 28.92 -29.84 -9.07
CA THR A 302 28.31 -28.91 -8.13
C THR A 302 26.78 -29.07 -8.13
N THR A 303 26.21 -29.34 -6.96
CA THR A 303 24.77 -29.58 -6.80
C THR A 303 24.12 -28.58 -5.86
N ILE A 304 22.81 -28.42 -6.02
CA ILE A 304 21.94 -27.62 -5.16
C ILE A 304 20.82 -28.49 -4.60
N GLN A 305 20.57 -28.37 -3.31
CA GLN A 305 19.40 -28.95 -2.65
C GLN A 305 18.43 -27.83 -2.30
N ILE A 306 17.21 -27.89 -2.82
CA ILE A 306 16.13 -26.99 -2.43
C ILE A 306 15.39 -27.63 -1.26
N MET A 307 15.43 -26.98 -0.11
CA MET A 307 14.82 -27.52 1.12
C MET A 307 13.41 -27.01 1.31
N ASP A 308 13.17 -25.75 0.97
CA ASP A 308 11.86 -25.12 1.14
C ASP A 308 11.66 -23.98 0.14
N VAL A 309 10.42 -23.81 -0.29
CA VAL A 309 9.95 -22.68 -1.10
C VAL A 309 8.66 -22.17 -0.48
N ALA A 310 8.77 -21.07 0.26
CA ALA A 310 7.62 -20.41 0.86
C ALA A 310 7.10 -19.31 -0.06
N VAL A 311 5.79 -19.30 -0.31
CA VAL A 311 5.10 -18.23 -1.02
C VAL A 311 4.01 -17.66 -0.10
N GLU A 312 4.10 -16.36 0.16
CA GLU A 312 3.20 -15.65 1.06
C GLU A 312 2.50 -14.52 0.32
N LEU A 313 1.19 -14.33 0.56
CA LEU A 313 0.45 -13.17 0.08
C LEU A 313 0.70 -11.99 1.01
N CYS A 314 1.14 -10.87 0.46
CA CYS A 314 1.43 -9.67 1.22
C CYS A 314 0.43 -8.54 0.98
N ASP A 315 0.20 -7.72 1.99
CA ASP A 315 -0.56 -6.47 1.82
C ASP A 315 0.31 -5.37 1.19
N VAL A 316 0.12 -5.14 -0.11
CA VAL A 316 0.87 -4.17 -0.93
C VAL A 316 -0.05 -3.01 -1.36
N PRO A 317 -0.02 -1.84 -0.70
CA PRO A 317 -0.91 -0.70 -0.95
C PRO A 317 -1.02 -0.24 -2.40
N THR A 318 0.06 -0.33 -3.17
CA THR A 318 0.10 0.07 -4.58
C THR A 318 -0.41 -1.01 -5.54
N GLY A 319 -0.82 -2.17 -5.01
CA GLY A 319 -1.17 -3.38 -5.75
C GLY A 319 -2.58 -3.42 -6.37
N TRP A 320 -3.22 -2.26 -6.59
CA TRP A 320 -4.56 -2.16 -7.17
C TRP A 320 -4.60 -2.52 -8.66
N ARG A 321 -5.59 -3.33 -9.07
CA ARG A 321 -5.71 -4.00 -10.38
C ARG A 321 -7.15 -4.07 -10.86
N ASP A 322 -7.32 -4.76 -11.99
CA ASP A 322 -8.61 -5.06 -12.62
C ASP A 322 -9.51 -3.83 -12.74
N ARG A 323 -8.89 -2.73 -13.17
CA ARG A 323 -9.57 -1.44 -13.29
C ARG A 323 -10.67 -1.53 -14.35
N GLN A 324 -11.91 -1.42 -13.92
CA GLN A 324 -13.09 -1.45 -14.78
C GLN A 324 -13.98 -0.24 -14.48
N GLN A 325 -14.88 0.08 -15.42
CA GLN A 325 -15.97 1.02 -15.13
C GLN A 325 -17.05 0.30 -14.32
N VAL A 326 -17.62 1.00 -13.34
CA VAL A 326 -18.82 0.51 -12.67
C VAL A 326 -20.01 0.63 -13.62
N LEU A 327 -20.77 -0.47 -13.74
CA LEU A 327 -21.97 -0.53 -14.56
C LEU A 327 -23.21 -0.57 -13.68
N VAL A 328 -24.19 0.27 -13.99
CA VAL A 328 -25.55 0.18 -13.43
C VAL A 328 -26.50 -0.10 -14.59
N ASP A 329 -27.28 -1.18 -14.48
CA ASP A 329 -28.18 -1.66 -15.54
C ASP A 329 -27.47 -1.86 -16.90
N GLY A 330 -26.20 -2.28 -16.85
CA GLY A 330 -25.36 -2.51 -18.02
C GLY A 330 -24.78 -1.26 -18.68
N ALA A 331 -24.92 -0.08 -18.06
CA ALA A 331 -24.36 1.18 -18.57
C ALA A 331 -23.34 1.79 -17.59
N PRO A 332 -22.24 2.41 -18.09
CA PRO A 332 -21.29 3.13 -17.23
C PRO A 332 -21.95 4.26 -16.46
N VAL A 333 -21.60 4.40 -15.18
CA VAL A 333 -22.11 5.48 -14.33
C VAL A 333 -21.25 6.73 -14.48
N PHE A 334 -21.84 7.78 -15.07
CA PHE A 334 -21.25 9.11 -15.12
C PHE A 334 -21.59 9.90 -13.86
N GLY A 335 -21.00 9.46 -12.74
CA GLY A 335 -21.22 10.01 -11.41
C GLY A 335 -19.90 10.24 -10.67
N ARG A 336 -20.02 10.56 -9.38
CA ARG A 336 -18.90 10.81 -8.48
C ARG A 336 -19.24 10.41 -7.05
N SER A 337 -18.26 10.47 -6.15
CA SER A 337 -18.39 10.22 -4.71
C SER A 337 -19.24 8.98 -4.41
N ALA A 338 -18.76 7.81 -4.82
CA ALA A 338 -19.49 6.57 -4.58
C ALA A 338 -19.09 5.95 -3.24
N SER A 339 -20.04 5.34 -2.56
CA SER A 339 -19.83 4.54 -1.36
C SER A 339 -20.42 3.15 -1.54
N LEU A 340 -19.64 2.15 -1.18
CA LEU A 340 -19.86 0.72 -1.32
C LEU A 340 -20.07 0.12 0.07
N ALA A 341 -21.29 -0.33 0.34
CA ALA A 341 -21.61 -1.05 1.56
C ALA A 341 -21.68 -2.55 1.29
N THR A 342 -20.96 -3.34 2.09
CA THR A 342 -21.00 -4.81 2.03
C THR A 342 -21.81 -5.41 3.18
N GLY A 343 -22.65 -6.39 2.87
CA GLY A 343 -23.42 -7.19 3.83
C GLY A 343 -23.80 -8.52 3.20
N ALA A 344 -25.02 -9.03 3.44
CA ALA A 344 -25.53 -10.19 2.70
C ALA A 344 -25.62 -9.92 1.18
N ASN A 345 -25.88 -8.66 0.82
CA ASN A 345 -25.79 -8.14 -0.55
C ASN A 345 -24.89 -6.91 -0.53
N ARG A 346 -24.27 -6.60 -1.67
CA ARG A 346 -23.53 -5.35 -1.88
C ARG A 346 -24.49 -4.23 -2.28
N ALA A 347 -24.28 -3.03 -1.77
CA ALA A 347 -25.06 -1.86 -2.14
C ALA A 347 -24.12 -0.69 -2.47
N LEU A 348 -24.53 0.11 -3.44
CA LEU A 348 -23.79 1.27 -3.92
C LEU A 348 -24.68 2.50 -3.75
N ALA A 349 -24.14 3.54 -3.10
CA ALA A 349 -24.67 4.90 -3.14
C ALA A 349 -23.75 5.76 -4.00
N TYR A 350 -24.29 6.64 -4.85
CA TYR A 350 -23.47 7.49 -5.72
C TYR A 350 -24.15 8.81 -6.07
N GLU A 351 -23.35 9.85 -6.30
CA GLU A 351 -23.85 11.16 -6.71
C GLU A 351 -23.96 11.27 -8.24
N GLN A 352 -25.13 11.70 -8.71
CA GLN A 352 -25.34 12.07 -10.11
C GLN A 352 -26.35 13.23 -10.21
N GLY A 353 -26.00 14.29 -10.97
CA GLY A 353 -26.94 15.38 -11.22
C GLY A 353 -27.39 16.18 -9.99
N GLY A 354 -26.63 16.14 -8.88
CA GLY A 354 -26.99 16.80 -7.62
C GLY A 354 -27.95 16.01 -6.73
N GLU A 355 -28.15 14.72 -7.03
CA GLU A 355 -28.90 13.76 -6.22
C GLU A 355 -28.02 12.55 -5.90
N ILE A 356 -28.40 11.80 -4.86
CA ILE A 356 -27.77 10.54 -4.46
C ILE A 356 -28.70 9.40 -4.86
N PHE A 357 -28.17 8.46 -5.65
CA PHE A 357 -28.86 7.27 -6.12
C PHE A 357 -28.32 6.02 -5.46
N PHE A 358 -29.13 4.95 -5.47
CA PHE A 358 -28.75 3.64 -4.94
C PHE A 358 -28.84 2.55 -6.00
N ALA A 359 -27.95 1.56 -5.90
CA ALA A 359 -27.96 0.36 -6.71
C ALA A 359 -27.54 -0.87 -5.88
N LEU A 360 -28.02 -2.06 -6.26
CA LEU A 360 -27.68 -3.32 -5.62
C LEU A 360 -26.69 -4.11 -6.47
N GLY A 361 -25.67 -4.69 -5.84
CA GLY A 361 -24.65 -5.48 -6.53
C GLY A 361 -25.23 -6.77 -7.11
N THR A 362 -24.63 -7.20 -8.23
CA THR A 362 -24.91 -8.50 -8.86
C THR A 362 -23.81 -9.52 -8.49
N ASP A 363 -23.85 -10.70 -9.11
CA ASP A 363 -22.78 -11.71 -9.02
C ASP A 363 -21.46 -11.24 -9.67
N VAL A 364 -21.51 -10.21 -10.53
CA VAL A 364 -20.32 -9.62 -11.14
C VAL A 364 -19.84 -8.46 -10.26
N PRO A 365 -18.55 -8.41 -9.85
CA PRO A 365 -18.08 -7.44 -8.87
C PRO A 365 -18.37 -5.97 -9.19
N HIS A 366 -18.25 -5.55 -10.45
CA HIS A 366 -18.39 -4.15 -10.88
C HIS A 366 -19.75 -3.84 -11.52
N GLU A 367 -20.73 -4.75 -11.43
CA GLU A 367 -22.07 -4.55 -12.00
C GLU A 367 -23.15 -4.48 -10.91
N PHE A 368 -24.03 -3.51 -11.06
CA PHE A 368 -25.12 -3.19 -10.15
C PHE A 368 -26.45 -3.03 -10.92
N THR A 369 -27.56 -3.20 -10.20
CA THR A 369 -28.93 -2.96 -10.70
C THR A 369 -29.52 -1.76 -9.96
N SER A 370 -30.09 -0.80 -10.69
CA SER A 370 -30.66 0.40 -10.08
C SER A 370 -31.90 0.09 -9.23
N ILE A 371 -32.11 0.87 -8.17
CA ILE A 371 -33.33 0.80 -7.37
C ILE A 371 -34.31 1.86 -7.87
N ALA A 372 -35.21 1.45 -8.77
CA ALA A 372 -36.17 2.34 -9.44
C ALA A 372 -37.52 2.46 -8.70
N LEU A 373 -37.51 2.72 -7.39
CA LEU A 373 -38.72 2.96 -6.62
C LEU A 373 -38.92 4.48 -6.39
N PRO A 374 -40.14 5.02 -6.44
CA PRO A 374 -40.36 6.44 -6.16
C PRO A 374 -39.86 6.82 -4.76
N GLY A 375 -39.09 7.91 -4.65
CA GLY A 375 -38.59 8.41 -3.36
C GLY A 375 -37.35 7.69 -2.82
N THR A 376 -36.70 6.83 -3.61
CA THR A 376 -35.45 6.19 -3.18
C THR A 376 -34.20 7.04 -3.40
N SER A 377 -34.25 8.17 -4.12
CA SER A 377 -33.09 9.07 -4.16
C SER A 377 -33.11 10.07 -3.00
N VAL A 378 -31.93 10.46 -2.55
CA VAL A 378 -31.77 11.63 -1.66
C VAL A 378 -31.50 12.83 -2.55
N SER A 379 -32.40 13.81 -2.50
CA SER A 379 -32.37 15.02 -3.33
C SER A 379 -32.47 16.26 -2.46
N PRO A 380 -32.24 17.47 -3.01
CA PRO A 380 -32.54 18.72 -2.30
C PRO A 380 -33.97 18.81 -1.75
N ALA A 381 -34.95 18.17 -2.42
CA ALA A 381 -36.33 18.13 -1.93
C ALA A 381 -36.50 17.25 -0.69
N THR A 382 -35.72 16.15 -0.59
CA THR A 382 -35.73 15.24 0.56
C THR A 382 -35.28 15.94 1.85
N VAL A 383 -34.34 16.88 1.74
CA VAL A 383 -33.72 17.58 2.89
C VAL A 383 -34.32 18.96 3.15
N ALA A 384 -35.38 19.35 2.43
CA ALA A 384 -35.97 20.68 2.52
C ALA A 384 -36.47 21.05 3.93
N SER A 385 -36.71 20.07 4.81
CA SER A 385 -37.09 20.32 6.21
C SER A 385 -35.91 20.71 7.11
N LEU A 386 -34.68 20.42 6.72
CA LEU A 386 -33.46 20.66 7.50
C LEU A 386 -32.84 22.05 7.25
N VAL A 387 -33.27 22.71 6.18
CA VAL A 387 -32.60 23.89 5.63
C VAL A 387 -33.60 25.00 5.39
N SER A 388 -33.11 26.23 5.38
CA SER A 388 -33.96 27.40 5.13
C SER A 388 -33.85 27.95 3.71
N GLY A 389 -32.80 27.55 2.97
CA GLY A 389 -32.45 28.04 1.65
C GLY A 389 -32.36 26.98 0.56
N THR A 390 -31.53 27.23 -0.45
CA THR A 390 -31.25 26.28 -1.54
C THR A 390 -30.15 25.33 -1.13
N ALA A 391 -30.54 24.15 -0.64
CA ALA A 391 -29.57 23.13 -0.25
C ALA A 391 -29.12 22.24 -1.40
N THR A 392 -27.91 21.71 -1.27
CA THR A 392 -27.40 20.62 -2.11
C THR A 392 -27.03 19.43 -1.25
N VAL A 393 -27.16 18.23 -1.83
CA VAL A 393 -26.72 16.97 -1.22
C VAL A 393 -25.59 16.36 -2.06
N SER A 394 -24.57 15.82 -1.41
CA SER A 394 -23.42 15.20 -2.08
C SER A 394 -22.71 14.22 -1.14
N ASP A 395 -21.69 13.54 -1.67
CA ASP A 395 -20.74 12.73 -0.89
C ASP A 395 -21.42 11.71 0.04
N PRO A 396 -22.18 10.76 -0.54
CA PRO A 396 -22.81 9.70 0.23
C PRO A 396 -21.77 8.78 0.86
N GLU A 397 -22.04 8.36 2.09
CA GLU A 397 -21.39 7.26 2.78
C GLU A 397 -22.46 6.30 3.30
N LEU A 398 -22.51 5.11 2.73
CA LEU A 398 -23.51 4.10 3.00
C LEU A 398 -22.88 3.01 3.87
N VAL A 399 -23.53 2.69 4.98
CA VAL A 399 -23.13 1.57 5.82
C VAL A 399 -24.29 0.64 6.11
N ARG A 400 -23.95 -0.61 6.34
CA ARG A 400 -24.89 -1.60 6.86
C ARG A 400 -25.17 -1.27 8.33
N HIS A 401 -26.44 -1.12 8.72
CA HIS A 401 -26.79 -0.88 10.12
C HIS A 401 -28.08 -1.61 10.51
N GLY A 402 -28.01 -2.41 11.57
CA GLY A 402 -29.11 -3.27 12.00
C GLY A 402 -29.61 -4.16 10.86
N GLU A 403 -30.93 -4.15 10.64
CA GLU A 403 -31.55 -4.90 9.53
C GLU A 403 -31.52 -4.15 8.20
N GLY A 404 -31.08 -2.88 8.15
CA GLY A 404 -31.18 -2.02 6.99
C GLY A 404 -29.87 -1.35 6.61
N TRP A 405 -29.98 -0.12 6.10
CA TRP A 405 -28.87 0.73 5.69
C TRP A 405 -28.97 2.08 6.37
N ARG A 406 -27.82 2.68 6.67
CA ARG A 406 -27.72 4.07 7.12
C ARG A 406 -26.87 4.83 6.13
N LEU A 407 -27.40 5.93 5.61
CA LEU A 407 -26.67 6.85 4.74
C LEU A 407 -26.25 8.06 5.56
N PHE A 408 -24.97 8.42 5.48
CA PHE A 408 -24.45 9.74 5.83
C PHE A 408 -24.16 10.50 4.53
N PHE A 409 -24.35 11.81 4.52
CA PHE A 409 -24.10 12.61 3.33
C PHE A 409 -23.82 14.06 3.67
N THR A 410 -23.12 14.76 2.77
CA THR A 410 -22.90 16.20 2.90
C THR A 410 -24.18 16.94 2.56
N LEU A 411 -24.64 17.77 3.49
CA LEU A 411 -25.68 18.76 3.28
C LEU A 411 -25.02 20.14 3.25
N ARG A 412 -25.24 20.92 2.19
CA ARG A 412 -24.73 22.29 2.11
C ARG A 412 -25.89 23.27 2.05
N ASP A 413 -25.98 24.16 3.03
CA ASP A 413 -26.94 25.27 3.11
C ASP A 413 -26.19 26.60 3.13
N ASP A 414 -26.52 27.50 2.21
CA ASP A 414 -25.85 28.80 2.04
C ASP A 414 -24.30 28.72 2.02
N GLY A 415 -23.76 27.64 1.47
CA GLY A 415 -22.32 27.41 1.34
C GLY A 415 -21.65 26.76 2.56
N ILE A 416 -22.35 26.66 3.69
CA ILE A 416 -21.86 25.97 4.89
C ILE A 416 -22.26 24.50 4.82
N ALA A 417 -21.28 23.61 5.05
CA ALA A 417 -21.50 22.17 5.01
C ALA A 417 -21.72 21.58 6.41
N SER A 418 -22.63 20.63 6.50
CA SER A 418 -22.89 19.75 7.63
C SER A 418 -23.02 18.31 7.14
N ILE A 419 -22.93 17.35 8.06
CA ILE A 419 -23.21 15.94 7.77
C ILE A 419 -24.63 15.64 8.21
N ALA A 420 -25.46 15.21 7.27
CA ALA A 420 -26.78 14.68 7.52
C ALA A 420 -26.77 13.15 7.47
N ARG A 421 -27.77 12.52 8.07
CA ARG A 421 -27.99 11.08 8.05
C ARG A 421 -29.43 10.71 7.76
N GLN A 422 -29.66 9.52 7.21
CA GLN A 422 -30.98 8.94 7.01
C GLN A 422 -30.92 7.41 7.02
N ASP A 423 -31.90 6.77 7.67
CA ASP A 423 -32.02 5.32 7.74
C ASP A 423 -32.99 4.79 6.69
N PHE A 424 -32.66 3.61 6.18
CA PHE A 424 -33.39 2.90 5.14
C PHE A 424 -33.56 1.42 5.51
N SER A 425 -34.67 0.82 5.07
CA SER A 425 -34.83 -0.63 5.05
C SER A 425 -33.92 -1.28 3.99
N LEU A 426 -33.86 -2.62 3.96
CA LEU A 426 -33.10 -3.36 2.95
C LEU A 426 -33.42 -3.01 1.50
N ASP A 427 -34.69 -2.69 1.24
CA ASP A 427 -35.21 -2.35 -0.07
C ASP A 427 -35.15 -0.83 -0.33
N PHE A 428 -34.33 -0.11 0.46
CA PHE A 428 -34.12 1.34 0.38
C PHE A 428 -35.41 2.17 0.54
N GLN A 429 -36.36 1.65 1.31
CA GLN A 429 -37.55 2.42 1.72
C GLN A 429 -37.25 3.12 3.04
N THR A 430 -37.80 4.32 3.23
CA THR A 430 -37.67 5.08 4.47
C THR A 430 -38.97 5.81 4.78
N GLU A 431 -39.35 5.81 6.07
CA GLU A 431 -40.43 6.65 6.60
C GLU A 431 -39.87 7.79 7.47
N GLU A 432 -38.56 7.80 7.69
CA GLU A 432 -37.88 8.74 8.56
C GLU A 432 -37.35 9.93 7.76
N LEU A 433 -37.47 11.11 8.36
CA LEU A 433 -36.88 12.31 7.81
C LEU A 433 -35.37 12.32 8.10
N PRO A 434 -34.55 12.90 7.20
CA PRO A 434 -33.13 13.04 7.47
C PRO A 434 -32.89 13.94 8.69
N GLU A 435 -31.78 13.70 9.38
CA GLU A 435 -31.35 14.45 10.57
C GLU A 435 -29.91 14.95 10.41
N ILE A 436 -29.53 16.00 11.15
CA ILE A 436 -28.13 16.46 11.20
C ILE A 436 -27.35 15.59 12.19
N ALA A 437 -26.34 14.88 11.69
CA ALA A 437 -25.43 14.07 12.50
C ALA A 437 -24.27 14.91 13.05
N VAL A 438 -23.69 15.78 12.21
CA VAL A 438 -22.62 16.72 12.60
C VAL A 438 -22.91 18.08 11.99
N GLY A 439 -23.13 19.09 12.84
CA GLY A 439 -23.33 20.47 12.41
C GLY A 439 -22.01 21.22 12.19
N SER A 440 -22.09 22.34 11.47
CA SER A 440 -21.00 23.32 11.45
C SER A 440 -20.78 23.89 12.86
N ARG A 441 -19.55 24.28 13.17
CA ARG A 441 -19.20 24.90 14.45
C ARG A 441 -18.47 26.21 14.26
N THR A 442 -18.40 27.01 15.31
CA THR A 442 -17.62 28.23 15.34
C THR A 442 -16.45 28.04 16.29
N GLU A 443 -15.24 28.30 15.81
CA GLU A 443 -14.03 28.32 16.64
C GLU A 443 -13.39 29.71 16.59
N THR A 444 -12.87 30.15 17.73
CA THR A 444 -12.05 31.35 17.83
C THR A 444 -10.59 30.92 17.71
N PHE A 445 -9.92 31.37 16.66
CA PHE A 445 -8.47 31.19 16.50
C PHE A 445 -7.76 32.41 17.08
N ASP A 446 -6.60 32.21 17.71
CA ASP A 446 -5.79 33.29 18.28
C ASP A 446 -5.61 34.41 17.23
N ASP A 447 -6.03 35.63 17.59
CA ASP A 447 -6.02 36.85 16.77
C ASP A 447 -6.96 36.91 15.54
N MET A 448 -7.91 35.98 15.38
CA MET A 448 -8.96 36.05 14.35
C MET A 448 -10.36 36.20 14.94
N ASN A 449 -11.27 36.82 14.15
CA ASN A 449 -12.70 36.75 14.42
C ASN A 449 -13.16 35.29 14.40
N ASP A 450 -14.26 35.00 15.10
CA ASP A 450 -14.99 33.73 15.03
C ASP A 450 -15.08 33.19 13.59
N VAL A 451 -14.52 32.00 13.37
CA VAL A 451 -14.51 31.33 12.07
C VAL A 451 -15.49 30.17 12.12
N THR A 452 -16.43 30.15 11.18
CA THR A 452 -17.30 28.99 10.96
C THR A 452 -16.54 27.90 10.22
N ILE A 453 -16.51 26.71 10.82
CA ILE A 453 -15.96 25.48 10.26
C ILE A 453 -17.13 24.65 9.74
N GLY A 454 -17.15 24.42 8.43
CA GLY A 454 -18.04 23.46 7.79
C GLY A 454 -17.41 22.07 7.75
N VAL A 455 -18.25 21.03 7.74
CA VAL A 455 -17.82 19.64 7.62
C VAL A 455 -18.51 18.97 6.44
N SER A 456 -17.76 18.21 5.65
CA SER A 456 -18.25 17.53 4.44
C SER A 456 -17.50 16.22 4.21
N GLU A 457 -17.89 15.49 3.17
CA GLU A 457 -17.21 14.29 2.67
C GLU A 457 -17.03 13.24 3.79
N PRO A 458 -18.14 12.73 4.36
CA PRO A 458 -18.07 11.80 5.48
C PRO A 458 -17.54 10.43 5.02
N THR A 459 -16.80 9.76 5.88
CA THR A 459 -16.67 8.30 5.90
C THR A 459 -16.92 7.80 7.31
N VAL A 460 -17.61 6.67 7.45
CA VAL A 460 -18.05 6.18 8.74
C VAL A 460 -17.79 4.69 8.91
N PHE A 461 -17.40 4.30 10.12
CA PHE A 461 -17.19 2.92 10.50
C PHE A 461 -17.89 2.61 11.83
N GLU A 462 -18.74 1.59 11.83
CA GLU A 462 -19.32 1.02 13.05
C GLU A 462 -18.35 -0.02 13.62
N HIS A 463 -17.73 0.30 14.76
CA HIS A 463 -16.79 -0.59 15.43
C HIS A 463 -17.51 -1.75 16.12
N ASP A 464 -16.84 -2.89 16.32
CA ASP A 464 -17.41 -4.08 16.95
C ASP A 464 -17.88 -3.83 18.41
N SER A 465 -17.40 -2.75 19.04
CA SER A 465 -17.89 -2.28 20.36
C SER A 465 -19.24 -1.56 20.31
N GLY A 466 -19.79 -1.30 19.11
CA GLY A 466 -20.98 -0.48 18.88
C GLY A 466 -20.70 1.04 18.89
N ALA A 467 -19.44 1.44 19.01
CA ALA A 467 -19.03 2.84 18.85
C ALA A 467 -18.87 3.20 17.37
N TRP A 468 -19.15 4.45 17.03
CA TRP A 468 -19.06 4.94 15.66
C TRP A 468 -17.87 5.88 15.52
N VAL A 469 -17.09 5.68 14.46
CA VAL A 469 -16.00 6.55 14.05
C VAL A 469 -16.37 7.20 12.73
N LEU A 470 -16.40 8.52 12.70
CA LEU A 470 -16.70 9.31 11.52
C LEU A 470 -15.48 10.18 11.21
N ILE A 471 -14.96 10.11 9.99
CA ILE A 471 -13.92 11.04 9.52
C ILE A 471 -14.55 11.94 8.48
N VAL A 472 -14.32 13.25 8.61
CA VAL A 472 -14.87 14.27 7.72
C VAL A 472 -13.76 15.18 7.23
N ARG A 473 -14.00 15.82 6.09
CA ARG A 473 -13.25 17.00 5.69
C ARG A 473 -13.80 18.22 6.40
N ALA A 474 -12.97 18.86 7.22
CA ALA A 474 -13.24 20.16 7.79
C ALA A 474 -12.73 21.27 6.86
N GLN A 475 -13.47 22.37 6.80
CA GLN A 475 -13.16 23.50 5.93
C GLN A 475 -13.41 24.84 6.63
N THR A 476 -12.44 25.73 6.44
CA THR A 476 -12.56 27.17 6.69
C THR A 476 -12.30 27.93 5.38
N PRO A 477 -12.51 29.25 5.34
CA PRO A 477 -12.05 30.07 4.22
C PRO A 477 -10.52 30.01 4.00
N ALA A 478 -9.74 29.68 5.04
CA ALA A 478 -8.28 29.68 5.00
C ALA A 478 -7.69 28.32 4.57
N GLY A 479 -8.37 27.20 4.83
CA GLY A 479 -7.83 25.88 4.55
C GLY A 479 -8.77 24.74 4.89
N THR A 480 -8.34 23.53 4.55
CA THR A 480 -9.05 22.27 4.78
C THR A 480 -8.14 21.23 5.41
N TRP A 481 -8.71 20.31 6.18
CA TRP A 481 -8.02 19.17 6.81
C TRP A 481 -9.02 18.04 7.05
N LEU A 482 -8.54 16.86 7.44
CA LEU A 482 -9.39 15.76 7.93
C LEU A 482 -9.46 15.77 9.46
N GLU A 483 -10.64 15.54 10.01
CA GLU A 483 -10.85 15.42 11.45
C GLU A 483 -11.72 14.21 11.80
N ILE A 484 -11.55 13.69 13.02
CA ILE A 484 -12.25 12.51 13.51
C ILE A 484 -13.34 12.96 14.49
N HIS A 485 -14.52 12.38 14.33
CA HIS A 485 -15.61 12.47 15.29
C HIS A 485 -15.96 11.06 15.78
N ARG A 486 -16.37 10.97 17.04
CA ARG A 486 -16.70 9.68 17.69
C ARG A 486 -18.05 9.78 18.37
N SER A 487 -18.82 8.69 18.33
CA SER A 487 -20.01 8.60 19.16
C SER A 487 -19.64 8.20 20.60
N GLU A 488 -20.42 8.67 21.58
CA GLU A 488 -20.41 8.04 22.90
C GLU A 488 -21.04 6.62 22.78
N ALA A 489 -20.51 5.66 23.53
CA ALA A 489 -20.77 4.22 23.32
C ALA A 489 -22.27 3.89 23.13
N MET A 490 -22.56 3.09 22.09
CA MET A 490 -23.87 2.57 21.66
C MET A 490 -24.91 3.57 21.14
N ALA A 491 -24.70 4.89 21.23
CA ALA A 491 -25.63 5.88 20.70
C ALA A 491 -25.08 6.49 19.40
N ALA A 492 -25.47 5.95 18.25
CA ALA A 492 -25.09 6.43 16.91
C ALA A 492 -25.65 7.83 16.55
N ASP A 493 -26.28 8.51 17.52
CA ASP A 493 -27.08 9.71 17.32
C ASP A 493 -26.30 11.01 17.50
N THR A 494 -25.19 10.97 18.24
CA THR A 494 -24.39 12.16 18.52
C THR A 494 -22.91 11.85 18.37
N PHE A 495 -22.25 12.67 17.55
CA PHE A 495 -20.83 12.63 17.29
C PHE A 495 -20.14 13.81 17.97
N ASN A 496 -19.08 13.53 18.73
CA ASN A 496 -18.23 14.52 19.36
C ASN A 496 -16.89 14.58 18.61
N LEU A 497 -16.35 15.80 18.46
CA LEU A 497 -15.02 15.98 17.89
C LEU A 497 -13.98 15.27 18.77
N PHE A 498 -13.23 14.37 18.14
CA PHE A 498 -12.07 13.72 18.73
C PHE A 498 -10.82 14.36 18.13
N ASP A 499 -10.22 15.30 18.86
CA ASP A 499 -9.13 16.11 18.33
C ASP A 499 -7.85 15.28 18.19
N VAL A 500 -7.39 15.13 16.95
CA VAL A 500 -6.15 14.42 16.59
C VAL A 500 -5.23 15.39 15.84
N PRO A 501 -4.36 16.13 16.56
CA PRO A 501 -3.49 17.15 15.95
C PRO A 501 -2.58 16.61 14.84
N LEU A 502 -2.13 15.35 14.97
CA LEU A 502 -1.28 14.71 13.96
C LEU A 502 -2.02 14.53 12.64
N LEU A 503 -3.26 14.03 12.64
CA LEU A 503 -4.05 13.88 11.42
C LEU A 503 -4.31 15.24 10.78
N ARG A 504 -4.65 16.26 11.58
CA ARG A 504 -4.83 17.64 11.12
C ARG A 504 -3.56 18.18 10.44
N SER A 505 -2.40 17.95 11.04
CA SER A 505 -1.10 18.34 10.47
C SER A 505 -0.79 17.62 9.16
N LEU A 506 -1.00 16.30 9.10
CA LEU A 506 -0.73 15.46 7.93
C LEU A 506 -1.60 15.78 6.71
N THR A 507 -2.81 16.29 6.94
CA THR A 507 -3.84 16.51 5.92
C THR A 507 -4.14 17.99 5.67
N GLY A 508 -3.55 18.88 6.47
CA GLY A 508 -3.64 20.32 6.31
C GLY A 508 -2.92 20.79 5.05
N ARG A 509 -3.46 21.84 4.43
CA ARG A 509 -2.84 22.46 3.26
C ARG A 509 -1.51 23.13 3.67
N GLY A 510 -0.40 22.68 3.08
CA GLY A 510 0.92 23.33 3.17
C GLY A 510 1.98 22.56 3.96
N ASP A 511 1.64 22.02 5.14
CA ASP A 511 2.62 21.66 6.18
C ASP A 511 2.67 20.15 6.56
N GLY A 512 2.02 19.26 5.81
CA GLY A 512 1.92 17.82 6.15
C GLY A 512 3.02 16.92 5.55
N VAL A 513 3.34 15.80 6.24
CA VAL A 513 4.38 14.79 5.90
C VAL A 513 4.12 14.07 4.55
N THR A 514 2.95 14.22 3.94
CA THR A 514 2.64 13.68 2.59
C THR A 514 3.18 14.58 1.47
N GLU A 515 4.35 15.20 1.69
CA GLU A 515 4.91 16.21 0.79
C GLU A 515 5.06 15.68 -0.66
N GLY A 516 4.54 16.45 -1.60
CA GLY A 516 4.68 16.20 -3.03
C GLY A 516 3.36 16.05 -3.75
N PHE A 517 2.62 14.96 -3.52
CA PHE A 517 1.45 14.61 -4.33
C PHE A 517 0.10 15.09 -3.75
N SER A 518 0.04 15.38 -2.45
CA SER A 518 -1.13 15.93 -1.74
C SER A 518 -1.02 17.43 -1.44
N ARG A 519 0.03 18.09 -1.94
CA ARG A 519 0.42 19.46 -1.57
C ARG A 519 -0.73 20.47 -1.60
N ASP A 520 -1.63 20.36 -2.57
CA ASP A 520 -2.67 21.37 -2.78
C ASP A 520 -3.97 21.08 -2.04
N GLU A 521 -4.33 19.80 -1.88
CA GLU A 521 -5.61 19.39 -1.30
C GLU A 521 -5.58 17.92 -0.84
N VAL A 522 -6.18 17.67 0.33
CA VAL A 522 -6.61 16.36 0.82
C VAL A 522 -8.12 16.41 1.02
N ALA A 523 -8.83 15.40 0.50
CA ALA A 523 -10.30 15.35 0.47
C ALA A 523 -10.80 13.90 0.33
N HIS A 524 -12.10 13.69 0.49
CA HIS A 524 -12.82 12.42 0.33
C HIS A 524 -12.14 11.27 1.07
N PRO A 525 -12.15 11.33 2.42
CA PRO A 525 -11.67 10.23 3.24
C PRO A 525 -12.53 8.99 3.01
N ALA A 526 -11.92 7.81 3.05
CA ALA A 526 -12.60 6.52 3.15
C ALA A 526 -11.88 5.63 4.17
N LEU A 527 -12.60 5.29 5.23
CA LEU A 527 -12.07 4.56 6.38
C LEU A 527 -12.46 3.09 6.29
N SER A 528 -11.46 2.23 6.42
CA SER A 528 -11.63 0.78 6.47
C SER A 528 -10.70 0.19 7.53
N ILE A 529 -10.94 -1.07 7.90
CA ILE A 529 -10.00 -1.87 8.67
C ILE A 529 -9.52 -3.00 7.77
N HIS A 530 -8.20 -3.20 7.73
CA HIS A 530 -7.59 -4.34 7.05
C HIS A 530 -6.31 -4.73 7.78
N ASN A 531 -6.04 -6.04 7.86
CA ASN A 531 -4.90 -6.61 8.57
C ASN A 531 -4.78 -6.08 10.02
N GLY A 532 -5.93 -5.89 10.68
CA GLY A 532 -5.99 -5.38 12.04
C GLY A 532 -5.47 -3.95 12.24
N ALA A 533 -5.37 -3.15 11.18
CA ALA A 533 -5.04 -1.72 11.24
C ALA A 533 -6.13 -0.88 10.57
N TRP A 534 -6.29 0.37 11.00
CA TRP A 534 -7.10 1.37 10.32
C TRP A 534 -6.42 1.84 9.04
N HIS A 535 -7.16 1.85 7.95
CA HIS A 535 -6.73 2.28 6.63
C HIS A 535 -7.61 3.46 6.19
N LEU A 536 -7.01 4.63 6.07
CA LEU A 536 -7.66 5.86 5.61
C LEU A 536 -7.18 6.19 4.20
N HIS A 537 -7.97 5.83 3.21
CA HIS A 537 -7.77 6.27 1.83
C HIS A 537 -8.24 7.72 1.70
N PHE A 538 -7.57 8.50 0.85
CA PHE A 538 -7.96 9.89 0.62
C PHE A 538 -7.60 10.34 -0.80
N SER A 539 -8.36 11.29 -1.32
CA SER A 539 -8.00 12.01 -2.54
C SER A 539 -6.92 13.05 -2.24
N ALA A 540 -5.85 13.01 -3.03
CA ALA A 540 -4.75 13.94 -2.99
C ALA A 540 -4.69 14.72 -4.30
N ARG A 541 -4.38 16.02 -4.22
CA ARG A 541 -4.22 16.87 -5.40
C ARG A 541 -2.86 17.52 -5.48
N ARG A 542 -2.30 17.50 -6.70
CA ARG A 542 -1.14 18.31 -7.11
C ARG A 542 -1.38 18.93 -8.49
N GLY A 543 -1.54 20.24 -8.51
CA GLY A 543 -1.90 21.04 -9.66
C GLY A 543 -3.26 20.61 -10.21
N THR A 544 -3.25 20.03 -11.41
CA THR A 544 -4.45 19.52 -12.10
C THR A 544 -4.61 18.01 -11.98
N ARG A 545 -3.67 17.31 -11.33
CA ARG A 545 -3.73 15.86 -11.15
C ARG A 545 -4.30 15.51 -9.79
N THR A 546 -5.15 14.49 -9.77
CA THR A 546 -5.64 13.86 -8.55
C THR A 546 -5.23 12.39 -8.53
N SER A 547 -4.91 11.92 -7.35
CA SER A 547 -4.56 10.53 -7.07
C SER A 547 -5.12 10.13 -5.71
N ILE A 548 -5.08 8.84 -5.38
CA ILE A 548 -5.51 8.35 -4.08
C ILE A 548 -4.28 8.00 -3.24
N GLY A 549 -4.22 8.53 -2.02
CA GLY A 549 -3.22 8.21 -1.00
C GLY A 549 -3.78 7.29 0.07
N LEU A 550 -2.90 6.85 0.98
CA LEU A 550 -3.25 6.03 2.14
C LEU A 550 -2.51 6.54 3.39
N LEU A 551 -3.24 6.64 4.49
CA LEU A 551 -2.70 6.71 5.85
C LEU A 551 -3.13 5.44 6.61
N VAL A 552 -2.25 4.94 7.48
CA VAL A 552 -2.54 3.80 8.35
C VAL A 552 -2.32 4.14 9.82
N SER A 553 -3.09 3.50 10.69
CA SER A 553 -3.08 3.71 12.14
C SER A 553 -3.50 2.44 12.88
N ASP A 554 -3.06 2.26 14.12
CA ASP A 554 -3.56 1.19 15.00
C ASP A 554 -4.63 1.68 16.00
N ASP A 555 -4.66 2.99 16.27
CA ASP A 555 -5.36 3.59 17.41
C ASP A 555 -6.16 4.86 17.05
N LEU A 556 -6.17 5.26 15.77
CA LEU A 556 -6.72 6.51 15.23
C LEU A 556 -6.04 7.79 15.73
N LEU A 557 -4.98 7.69 16.54
CA LEU A 557 -4.19 8.80 17.07
C LEU A 557 -2.89 8.98 16.27
N GLY A 558 -2.12 7.89 16.15
CA GLY A 558 -0.89 7.81 15.38
C GLY A 558 -1.21 7.48 13.93
N TRP A 559 -0.79 8.32 12.99
CA TRP A 559 -1.01 8.10 11.56
C TRP A 559 0.31 8.17 10.81
N ARG A 560 0.50 7.27 9.85
CA ARG A 560 1.67 7.25 8.96
C ARG A 560 1.26 7.00 7.51
N SER A 561 2.08 7.44 6.57
CA SER A 561 1.93 7.06 5.15
C SER A 561 2.83 5.86 4.84
N PRO A 562 2.29 4.71 4.42
CA PRO A 562 3.11 3.51 4.17
C PRO A 562 3.95 3.60 2.89
N THR A 563 3.53 4.42 1.92
CA THR A 563 4.20 4.52 0.60
C THR A 563 4.91 5.86 0.39
N GLY A 564 4.59 6.88 1.20
CA GLY A 564 5.02 8.26 0.96
C GLY A 564 4.46 8.87 -0.34
N GLY A 565 3.51 8.21 -0.99
CA GLY A 565 3.03 8.52 -2.34
C GLY A 565 1.60 8.05 -2.60
N ALA A 566 1.15 8.19 -3.85
CA ALA A 566 -0.14 7.66 -4.26
C ALA A 566 -0.14 6.12 -4.21
N VAL A 567 -1.25 5.55 -3.73
CA VAL A 567 -1.56 4.11 -3.83
C VAL A 567 -2.33 3.78 -5.11
N LEU A 568 -3.06 4.77 -5.67
CA LEU A 568 -3.68 4.69 -6.99
C LEU A 568 -3.45 5.99 -7.75
N ASP A 569 -2.76 5.90 -8.87
CA ASP A 569 -2.59 6.99 -9.85
C ASP A 569 -3.48 6.82 -11.07
N ALA A 570 -3.57 7.86 -11.90
CA ALA A 570 -4.23 7.84 -13.21
C ALA A 570 -3.82 6.59 -14.02
N GLY A 571 -4.81 5.91 -14.58
CA GLY A 571 -4.59 4.70 -15.36
C GLY A 571 -4.38 4.96 -16.85
N ALA A 572 -4.21 3.87 -17.61
CA ALA A 572 -4.04 3.94 -19.06
C ALA A 572 -5.37 4.11 -19.82
N ALA A 573 -6.52 3.86 -19.17
CA ALA A 573 -7.82 3.97 -19.79
C ALA A 573 -8.26 5.45 -19.90
N ASN A 574 -8.90 5.81 -21.01
CA ASN A 574 -9.27 7.20 -21.30
C ASN A 574 -10.15 7.85 -20.22
N TRP A 575 -11.00 7.07 -19.54
CA TRP A 575 -11.94 7.58 -18.54
C TRP A 575 -11.29 7.96 -17.20
N GLU A 576 -10.05 7.52 -16.95
CA GLU A 576 -9.26 7.81 -15.73
C GLU A 576 -7.89 8.42 -16.05
N ALA A 577 -7.66 8.82 -17.31
CA ALA A 577 -6.33 9.18 -17.81
C ALA A 577 -5.75 10.46 -17.19
N LEU A 578 -6.58 11.35 -16.63
CA LEU A 578 -6.11 12.60 -16.01
C LEU A 578 -6.03 12.54 -14.49
N GLY A 579 -6.66 11.56 -13.85
CA GLY A 579 -6.67 11.43 -12.41
C GLY A 579 -7.71 10.45 -11.90
N VAL A 580 -7.52 10.07 -10.64
CA VAL A 580 -8.44 9.27 -9.86
C VAL A 580 -8.67 9.97 -8.51
N SER A 581 -9.84 9.79 -7.91
CA SER A 581 -10.23 10.42 -6.64
C SER A 581 -11.42 9.69 -6.02
N GLN A 582 -11.84 10.12 -4.84
CA GLN A 582 -13.10 9.72 -4.19
C GLN A 582 -13.22 8.21 -4.07
N ALA A 583 -12.17 7.59 -3.53
CA ALA A 583 -12.17 6.17 -3.26
C ALA A 583 -13.11 5.87 -2.11
N ASP A 584 -13.75 4.70 -2.17
CA ASP A 584 -14.28 4.00 -1.03
C ASP A 584 -13.85 2.52 -1.10
N VAL A 585 -13.45 1.95 0.03
CA VAL A 585 -12.72 0.68 0.10
C VAL A 585 -13.35 -0.26 1.10
N THR A 586 -13.68 -1.46 0.64
CA THR A 586 -14.21 -2.54 1.49
C THR A 586 -13.34 -3.79 1.39
N GLY A 587 -13.15 -4.48 2.51
CA GLY A 587 -12.45 -5.78 2.56
C GLY A 587 -13.42 -6.96 2.55
N ALA A 588 -13.07 -8.00 1.78
CA ALA A 588 -13.74 -9.30 1.76
C ALA A 588 -12.71 -10.43 1.80
N GLY A 589 -12.29 -10.83 3.01
CA GLY A 589 -11.20 -11.79 3.19
C GLY A 589 -9.88 -11.25 2.66
N ASP A 590 -9.16 -12.06 1.86
CA ASP A 590 -7.85 -11.69 1.30
C ASP A 590 -7.93 -10.79 0.05
N THR A 591 -9.08 -10.16 -0.17
CA THR A 591 -9.33 -9.25 -1.29
C THR A 591 -9.96 -7.96 -0.78
N LEU A 592 -9.42 -6.84 -1.23
CA LEU A 592 -10.04 -5.52 -1.10
C LEU A 592 -10.63 -5.09 -2.43
N GLU A 593 -11.76 -4.43 -2.33
CA GLU A 593 -12.49 -3.83 -3.44
C GLU A 593 -12.49 -2.31 -3.22
N MET A 594 -12.23 -1.56 -4.29
CA MET A 594 -12.31 -0.11 -4.29
C MET A 594 -13.27 0.35 -5.36
N VAL A 595 -14.25 1.16 -4.98
CA VAL A 595 -14.96 2.03 -5.91
C VAL A 595 -14.29 3.41 -5.89
N TYR A 596 -14.12 4.06 -7.03
CA TYR A 596 -13.50 5.38 -7.12
C TYR A 596 -14.07 6.19 -8.29
N SER A 597 -13.67 7.44 -8.42
CA SER A 597 -13.99 8.30 -9.55
C SER A 597 -12.78 8.51 -10.45
N GLY A 598 -12.90 8.15 -11.73
CA GLY A 598 -11.91 8.42 -12.78
C GLY A 598 -12.24 9.68 -13.58
N LEU A 599 -11.21 10.45 -13.93
CA LEU A 599 -11.34 11.72 -14.64
C LEU A 599 -10.73 11.67 -16.06
N ASP A 600 -11.54 12.02 -17.07
CA ASP A 600 -11.09 12.20 -18.47
C ASP A 600 -10.80 13.67 -18.84
N GLY A 601 -11.01 14.59 -17.89
CA GLY A 601 -10.87 16.05 -18.05
C GLY A 601 -12.16 16.78 -18.39
N VAL A 602 -13.23 16.05 -18.70
CA VAL A 602 -14.55 16.60 -18.99
C VAL A 602 -15.61 16.01 -18.06
N ARG A 603 -15.50 14.71 -17.75
CA ARG A 603 -16.46 13.93 -16.98
C ARG A 603 -15.75 13.11 -15.91
N SER A 604 -16.52 12.81 -14.87
CA SER A 604 -16.22 11.77 -13.90
C SER A 604 -16.95 10.48 -14.29
N THR A 605 -16.28 9.35 -14.18
CA THR A 605 -16.88 8.01 -14.36
C THR A 605 -16.51 7.17 -13.16
N LEU A 606 -17.48 6.43 -12.61
CA LEU A 606 -17.19 5.51 -11.52
C LEU A 606 -16.34 4.33 -12.01
N GLY A 607 -15.29 4.07 -11.26
CA GLY A 607 -14.31 3.01 -11.47
C GLY A 607 -14.37 1.97 -10.35
N TRP A 608 -13.92 0.78 -10.69
CA TRP A 608 -13.75 -0.34 -9.78
C TRP A 608 -12.31 -0.83 -9.87
N ALA A 609 -11.70 -1.19 -8.75
CA ALA A 609 -10.40 -1.85 -8.70
C ALA A 609 -10.38 -2.90 -7.57
N THR A 610 -9.54 -3.91 -7.74
CA THR A 610 -9.33 -4.96 -6.74
C THR A 610 -7.87 -4.98 -6.31
N ARG A 611 -7.62 -5.43 -5.08
CA ARG A 611 -6.28 -5.65 -4.55
C ARG A 611 -6.31 -6.90 -3.67
N SER A 612 -5.40 -7.82 -3.92
CA SER A 612 -5.17 -8.93 -3.00
C SER A 612 -4.30 -8.46 -1.84
N GLY A 613 -4.62 -8.89 -0.63
CA GLY A 613 -3.89 -8.55 0.58
C GLY A 613 -4.40 -9.43 1.72
N THR A 614 -3.49 -10.00 2.51
CA THR A 614 -3.87 -10.85 3.63
C THR A 614 -4.54 -10.04 4.74
N ASP A 615 -5.64 -10.55 5.29
CA ASP A 615 -6.24 -10.01 6.52
C ASP A 615 -5.70 -10.68 7.79
N SER A 616 -4.75 -11.61 7.63
CA SER A 616 -4.22 -12.49 8.69
C SER A 616 -2.70 -12.42 8.83
N GLY A 617 -2.07 -11.32 8.40
CA GLY A 617 -0.63 -11.16 8.42
C GLY A 617 -0.05 -11.48 9.81
N SER A 618 1.06 -12.21 9.85
CA SER A 618 1.84 -12.36 11.09
C SER A 618 2.74 -11.15 11.27
N PHE A 619 2.76 -10.60 12.48
CA PHE A 619 3.56 -9.44 12.88
C PHE A 619 4.69 -9.89 13.80
#